data_AF-A0A9E4CZ80-F1
#
_entry.id   AF-A0A9E4CZ80-F1
#
_cell.length_a   1.000
_cell.length_b   1.000
_cell.length_c   1.000
_cell.angle_alpha   90.00
_cell.angle_beta   90.00
_cell.angle_gamma   90.00
#
_symmetry.space_group_name_H-M   'P 1'
#
loop_
_entity.id
_entity.type
_entity.pdbx_description
1 polymer ?
#
loop_
_entity_poly.entity_id
_entity_poly.type
_entity_poly.pdbx_seq_one_letter_code
_entity_poly.pdbx_strand_id
1 'polypeptide(L)'
;MARRTVLFALVAALAVVGTSCGDGDERPSDAAWQSDWATVSALVPTEQALIDGGRELCDAVLADLHEQTPALLPTPSELLDDPVRQWIEHAEAIAFECPIDNTEARTSRYHELSILSAEISAGLAADAEV
;
A
#
# COMPACT_ATOMS: atom_id res chain seq x y z
N MET A 1 41.14 38.00 22.15
CA MET A 1 40.42 36.70 22.24
C MET A 1 39.13 36.81 21.46
N ALA A 2 38.77 35.73 20.77
CA ALA A 2 37.98 35.68 19.55
C ALA A 2 36.45 35.76 19.74
N ARG A 3 35.80 36.31 18.70
CA ARG A 3 34.49 36.01 18.10
C ARG A 3 33.43 35.29 18.95
N ARG A 4 32.23 35.87 18.99
CA ARG A 4 30.99 35.12 18.77
C ARG A 4 29.86 36.06 18.31
N THR A 5 29.85 36.34 17.02
CA THR A 5 28.68 36.79 16.28
C THR A 5 27.72 35.61 16.19
N VAL A 6 26.53 35.71 16.77
CA VAL A 6 25.46 34.73 16.55
C VAL A 6 24.28 35.49 15.95
N LEU A 7 24.26 35.49 14.61
CA LEU A 7 23.09 35.84 13.81
C LEU A 7 22.10 34.68 13.92
N PHE A 8 21.03 34.85 14.68
CA PHE A 8 19.86 33.99 14.58
C PHE A 8 18.96 34.51 13.45
N ALA A 9 19.11 33.93 12.26
CA ALA A 9 18.15 34.06 11.18
C ALA A 9 17.09 32.97 11.38
N LEU A 10 15.88 33.38 11.76
CA LEU A 10 14.74 32.47 11.92
C LEU A 10 13.62 33.00 11.01
N VAL A 11 13.65 32.56 9.77
CA VAL A 11 12.56 32.72 8.81
C VAL A 11 12.18 31.33 8.35
N ALA A 12 11.28 30.70 9.09
CA ALA A 12 10.54 29.55 8.60
C ALA A 12 9.17 30.07 8.17
N ALA A 13 9.03 30.34 6.88
CA ALA A 13 7.75 30.62 6.25
C ALA A 13 6.88 29.37 6.39
N LEU A 14 5.86 29.42 7.23
CA LEU A 14 4.74 28.48 7.15
C LEU A 14 3.98 28.77 5.85
N ALA A 15 4.28 28.01 4.82
CA ALA A 15 3.36 27.82 3.71
C ALA A 15 2.21 26.95 4.21
N VAL A 16 1.14 27.58 4.69
CA VAL A 16 -0.16 26.93 4.88
C VAL A 16 -0.71 26.66 3.48
N VAL A 17 -0.46 25.45 2.97
CA VAL A 17 -1.06 25.00 1.71
C VAL A 17 -2.47 24.48 2.01
N GLY A 18 -3.45 25.26 1.55
CA GLY A 18 -4.73 24.83 1.00
C GLY A 18 -5.57 23.80 1.75
N THR A 19 -6.55 24.26 2.52
CA THR A 19 -7.81 23.53 2.69
C THR A 19 -8.68 23.79 1.45
N SER A 20 -8.54 23.00 0.39
CA SER A 20 -9.54 22.89 -0.66
C SER A 20 -10.41 21.67 -0.38
N CYS A 21 -11.58 21.88 0.20
CA CYS A 21 -12.70 20.95 0.06
C CYS A 21 -13.13 21.02 -1.43
N GLY A 22 -12.48 20.23 -2.27
CA GLY A 22 -12.86 20.04 -3.66
C GLY A 22 -13.89 18.92 -3.76
N ASP A 23 -15.10 19.27 -4.20
CA ASP A 23 -16.10 18.35 -4.74
C ASP A 23 -15.59 17.73 -6.07
N GLY A 24 -14.55 16.91 -5.98
CA GLY A 24 -14.00 16.12 -7.06
C GLY A 24 -13.09 15.06 -6.43
N ASP A 25 -13.23 13.81 -6.86
CA ASP A 25 -12.32 12.71 -6.54
C ASP A 25 -10.89 13.06 -6.98
N GLU A 26 -10.20 13.92 -6.22
CA GLU A 26 -8.81 14.27 -6.48
C GLU A 26 -7.98 13.05 -6.09
N ARG A 27 -7.66 12.27 -7.12
CA ARG A 27 -6.81 11.08 -7.02
C ARG A 27 -5.44 11.47 -6.45
N PRO A 28 -4.85 10.66 -5.56
CA PRO A 28 -3.54 10.94 -4.99
C PRO A 28 -2.47 10.96 -6.09
N SER A 29 -1.39 11.70 -5.87
CA SER A 29 -0.20 11.55 -6.71
C SER A 29 0.41 10.15 -6.54
N ASP A 30 1.01 9.61 -7.60
CA ASP A 30 1.74 8.34 -7.58
C ASP A 30 2.68 8.18 -6.38
N ALA A 31 3.48 9.20 -6.07
CA ALA A 31 4.46 9.14 -4.98
C ALA A 31 3.81 9.00 -3.59
N ALA A 32 2.68 9.68 -3.36
CA ALA A 32 1.93 9.57 -2.10
C ALA A 32 1.31 8.18 -1.99
N TRP A 33 0.59 7.75 -3.03
CA TRP A 33 -0.08 6.45 -3.05
C TRP A 33 0.91 5.27 -2.99
N GLN A 34 2.07 5.38 -3.64
CA GLN A 34 3.08 4.33 -3.62
C GLN A 34 3.65 4.07 -2.22
N SER A 35 3.67 5.10 -1.35
CA SER A 35 4.04 4.92 0.06
C SER A 35 3.02 4.07 0.81
N ASP A 36 1.73 4.34 0.58
CA ASP A 36 0.63 3.57 1.19
C ASP A 36 0.60 2.14 0.62
N TRP A 37 0.74 1.99 -0.69
CA TRP A 37 0.90 0.70 -1.37
C TRP A 37 2.04 -0.13 -0.80
N ALA A 38 3.23 0.46 -0.61
CA ALA A 38 4.37 -0.24 -0.04
C ALA A 38 4.10 -0.70 1.41
N THR A 39 3.35 0.10 2.18
CA THR A 39 2.97 -0.23 3.55
C THR A 39 1.97 -1.40 3.56
N VAL A 40 0.90 -1.32 2.78
CA VAL A 40 -0.16 -2.34 2.75
C VAL A 40 0.33 -3.65 2.13
N SER A 41 1.07 -3.59 1.02
CA SER A 41 1.60 -4.79 0.37
C SER A 41 2.59 -5.56 1.24
N ALA A 42 3.31 -4.88 2.13
CA ALA A 42 4.20 -5.50 3.10
C ALA A 42 3.48 -6.26 4.23
N LEU A 43 2.17 -6.04 4.42
CA LEU A 43 1.36 -6.78 5.40
C LEU A 43 1.11 -8.22 4.98
N VAL A 44 1.13 -8.52 3.67
CA VAL A 44 0.95 -9.87 3.16
C VAL A 44 2.23 -10.67 3.44
N PRO A 45 2.22 -11.64 4.37
CA PRO A 45 3.42 -12.37 4.70
C PRO A 45 3.78 -13.34 3.58
N THR A 46 5.02 -13.82 3.57
CA THR A 46 5.44 -14.88 2.65
C THR A 46 4.67 -16.17 2.93
N GLU A 47 4.55 -17.04 1.91
CA GLU A 47 3.88 -18.34 2.06
C GLU A 47 4.41 -19.12 3.28
N GLN A 48 5.73 -19.13 3.47
CA GLN A 48 6.37 -19.83 4.59
C GLN A 48 6.04 -19.19 5.95
N ALA A 49 6.08 -17.86 6.05
CA ALA A 49 5.75 -17.17 7.31
C ALA A 49 4.30 -17.43 7.73
N LEU A 50 3.39 -17.52 6.75
CA LEU A 50 1.98 -17.81 6.98
C LEU A 50 1.78 -19.27 7.49
N ILE A 51 2.56 -20.22 6.96
CA ILE A 51 2.61 -21.61 7.49
C ILE A 51 3.14 -21.64 8.93
N ASP A 52 4.25 -20.94 9.19
CA ASP A 52 4.94 -20.97 10.48
C ASP A 52 4.14 -20.25 11.58
N GLY A 53 3.49 -19.15 11.24
CA GLY A 53 2.70 -18.34 12.17
C GLY A 53 1.30 -18.90 12.46
N GLY A 54 0.78 -19.76 11.56
CA GLY A 54 -0.52 -20.40 11.72
C GLY A 54 -1.67 -19.40 11.89
N ARG A 55 -2.74 -19.85 12.57
CA ARG A 55 -4.01 -19.11 12.65
C ARG A 55 -3.88 -17.71 13.28
N GLU A 56 -3.06 -17.56 14.31
CA GLU A 56 -2.89 -16.29 15.03
C GLU A 56 -2.30 -15.20 14.12
N LEU A 57 -1.26 -15.53 13.34
CA LEU A 57 -0.70 -14.60 12.36
C LEU A 57 -1.73 -14.21 11.31
N CYS A 58 -2.55 -15.16 10.87
CA CYS A 58 -3.55 -14.90 9.83
C CYS A 58 -4.69 -13.99 10.29
N ASP A 59 -5.18 -14.19 11.51
CA ASP A 59 -6.19 -13.30 12.09
C ASP A 59 -5.61 -11.88 12.28
N ALA A 60 -4.31 -11.76 12.64
CA ALA A 60 -3.62 -10.48 12.73
C ALA A 60 -3.44 -9.79 11.37
N VAL A 61 -2.98 -10.51 10.35
CA VAL A 61 -2.82 -10.00 8.98
C VAL A 61 -4.15 -9.53 8.41
N LEU A 62 -5.23 -10.28 8.62
CA LEU A 62 -6.56 -9.89 8.15
C LEU A 62 -7.04 -8.60 8.82
N ALA A 63 -6.79 -8.45 10.13
CA ALA A 63 -7.12 -7.22 10.85
C ALA A 63 -6.33 -6.02 10.32
N ASP A 64 -5.02 -6.18 10.15
CA ASP A 64 -4.14 -5.12 9.63
C ASP A 64 -4.51 -4.74 8.19
N LEU A 65 -4.82 -5.72 7.33
CA LEU A 65 -5.28 -5.46 5.96
C LEU A 65 -6.59 -4.67 5.96
N HIS A 66 -7.61 -5.09 6.71
CA HIS A 66 -8.87 -4.34 6.78
C HIS A 66 -8.70 -2.91 7.31
N GLU A 67 -7.77 -2.68 8.23
CA GLU A 67 -7.50 -1.34 8.76
C GLU A 67 -6.85 -0.43 7.71
N GLN A 68 -5.95 -0.99 6.89
CA GLN A 68 -5.06 -0.21 6.04
C GLN A 68 -5.51 -0.12 4.57
N THR A 69 -6.31 -1.08 4.08
CA THR A 69 -6.81 -1.08 2.69
C THR A 69 -7.62 0.16 2.29
N PRO A 70 -8.36 0.86 3.17
CA PRO A 70 -9.01 2.12 2.80
C PRO A 70 -8.03 3.21 2.35
N ALA A 71 -6.76 3.16 2.74
CA ALA A 71 -5.74 4.10 2.30
C ALA A 71 -5.35 3.92 0.82
N LEU A 72 -5.68 2.77 0.21
CA LEU A 72 -5.36 2.50 -1.20
C LEU A 72 -6.38 3.07 -2.18
N LEU A 73 -7.51 3.61 -1.71
CA LEU A 73 -8.57 4.13 -2.57
C LEU A 73 -8.90 5.61 -2.24
N PRO A 74 -9.05 6.49 -3.26
CA PRO A 74 -8.92 6.19 -4.68
C PRO A 74 -7.46 5.95 -5.10
N THR A 75 -7.24 5.19 -6.18
CA THR A 75 -5.90 5.02 -6.76
C THR A 75 -5.51 6.26 -7.58
N PRO A 76 -4.21 6.45 -7.95
CA PRO A 76 -3.75 7.60 -8.74
C PRO A 76 -4.35 7.67 -10.15
N SER A 77 -4.73 6.53 -10.73
CA SER A 77 -5.30 6.45 -12.07
C SER A 77 -6.34 5.34 -12.20
N GLU A 78 -7.35 5.54 -13.06
CA GLU A 78 -8.42 4.54 -13.29
C GLU A 78 -7.90 3.18 -13.75
N LEU A 79 -6.72 3.15 -14.37
CA LEU A 79 -6.05 1.92 -14.80
C LEU A 79 -5.64 1.03 -13.62
N LEU A 80 -5.45 1.61 -12.43
CA LEU A 80 -5.03 0.90 -11.22
C LEU A 80 -6.22 0.46 -10.36
N ASP A 81 -7.41 1.05 -10.54
CA ASP A 81 -8.57 0.80 -9.67
C ASP A 81 -8.95 -0.70 -9.61
N ASP A 82 -9.00 -1.38 -10.75
CA ASP A 82 -9.38 -2.79 -10.82
C ASP A 82 -8.26 -3.75 -10.37
N PRO A 83 -6.99 -3.59 -10.81
CA PRO A 83 -5.88 -4.41 -10.28
C PRO A 83 -5.70 -4.28 -8.77
N VAL A 84 -5.80 -3.06 -8.22
CA VAL A 84 -5.67 -2.83 -6.78
C VAL A 84 -6.82 -3.47 -6.01
N ARG A 85 -8.06 -3.33 -6.48
CA ARG A 85 -9.22 -3.97 -5.83
C ARG A 85 -9.08 -5.49 -5.82
N GLN A 86 -8.73 -6.09 -6.95
CA GLN A 86 -8.48 -7.53 -7.03
C GLN A 86 -7.33 -7.95 -6.11
N TRP A 87 -6.23 -7.20 -6.07
CA TRP A 87 -5.12 -7.51 -5.18
C TRP A 87 -5.56 -7.56 -3.72
N ILE A 88 -6.37 -6.59 -3.27
CA ILE A 88 -6.94 -6.54 -1.91
C ILE A 88 -7.79 -7.78 -1.63
N GLU A 89 -8.72 -8.11 -2.54
CA GLU A 89 -9.59 -9.28 -2.40
C GLU A 89 -8.77 -10.59 -2.29
N HIS A 90 -7.73 -10.74 -3.11
CA HIS A 90 -6.84 -11.91 -3.06
C HIS A 90 -5.99 -11.94 -1.79
N ALA A 91 -5.48 -10.79 -1.31
CA ALA A 91 -4.72 -10.68 -0.08
C ALA A 91 -5.56 -11.09 1.14
N GLU A 92 -6.79 -10.58 1.23
CA GLU A 92 -7.74 -10.91 2.29
C GLU A 92 -8.15 -12.39 2.24
N ALA A 93 -8.37 -12.94 1.04
CA ALA A 93 -8.70 -14.36 0.89
C ALA A 93 -7.59 -15.29 1.41
N ILE A 94 -6.32 -14.94 1.18
CA ILE A 94 -5.17 -15.71 1.70
C ILE A 94 -5.18 -15.71 3.24
N ALA A 95 -5.42 -14.56 3.87
CA ALA A 95 -5.47 -14.46 5.33
C ALA A 95 -6.72 -15.14 5.92
N PHE A 96 -7.87 -15.03 5.24
CA PHE A 96 -9.14 -15.61 5.69
C PHE A 96 -9.17 -17.14 5.63
N GLU A 97 -8.67 -17.73 4.54
CA GLU A 97 -8.64 -19.19 4.34
C GLU A 97 -7.55 -19.89 5.16
N CYS A 98 -6.76 -19.14 5.95
CA CYS A 98 -5.65 -19.68 6.72
C CYS A 98 -6.07 -20.46 8.00
N PRO A 99 -5.37 -21.57 8.32
CA PRO A 99 -4.30 -22.19 7.52
C PRO A 99 -4.87 -22.87 6.26
N ILE A 100 -4.26 -22.58 5.11
CA ILE A 100 -4.62 -23.25 3.85
C ILE A 100 -3.88 -24.58 3.84
N ASP A 101 -4.54 -25.67 4.24
CA ASP A 101 -3.93 -27.01 4.30
C ASP A 101 -3.56 -27.57 2.91
N ASN A 102 -4.22 -27.07 1.86
CA ASN A 102 -3.93 -27.44 0.48
C ASN A 102 -2.79 -26.57 -0.10
N THR A 103 -1.60 -27.16 -0.22
CA THR A 103 -0.42 -26.49 -0.80
C THR A 103 -0.65 -25.98 -2.21
N GLU A 104 -1.32 -26.73 -3.09
CA GLU A 104 -1.56 -26.31 -4.47
C GLU A 104 -2.45 -25.06 -4.51
N ALA A 105 -3.52 -25.05 -3.71
CA ALA A 105 -4.40 -23.90 -3.59
C ALA A 105 -3.63 -22.68 -3.06
N ARG A 106 -2.85 -22.84 -1.99
CA ARG A 106 -2.05 -21.76 -1.40
C ARG A 106 -1.04 -21.19 -2.41
N THR A 107 -0.26 -22.04 -3.07
CA THR A 107 0.72 -21.60 -4.08
C THR A 107 0.03 -20.87 -5.25
N SER A 108 -1.13 -21.34 -5.72
CA SER A 108 -1.90 -20.66 -6.76
C SER A 108 -2.33 -19.25 -6.34
N ARG A 109 -2.84 -19.08 -5.11
CA ARG A 109 -3.25 -17.75 -4.60
C ARG A 109 -2.08 -16.77 -4.53
N TYR A 110 -0.93 -17.22 -4.03
CA TYR A 110 0.28 -16.39 -4.02
C TYR A 110 0.78 -16.05 -5.43
N HIS A 111 0.62 -16.97 -6.39
CA HIS A 111 0.96 -16.71 -7.77
C HIS A 111 0.05 -15.63 -8.38
N GLU A 112 -1.27 -15.72 -8.19
CA GLU A 112 -2.24 -14.70 -8.62
C GLU A 112 -1.91 -13.33 -8.02
N LEU A 113 -1.62 -13.27 -6.71
CA LEU A 113 -1.25 -12.04 -6.03
C LEU A 113 0.05 -11.42 -6.59
N SER A 114 1.02 -12.26 -6.99
CA SER A 114 2.26 -11.80 -7.63
C SER A 114 2.03 -11.22 -9.02
N ILE A 115 1.08 -11.76 -9.79
CA ILE A 115 0.69 -11.23 -11.10
C ILE A 115 0.05 -9.86 -10.93
N LEU A 116 -0.93 -9.73 -10.03
CA LEU A 116 -1.61 -8.45 -9.75
C LEU A 116 -0.62 -7.38 -9.26
N SER A 117 0.34 -7.76 -8.41
CA SER A 117 1.40 -6.84 -7.95
C SER A 117 2.27 -6.34 -9.12
N ALA A 118 2.53 -7.21 -10.12
CA ALA A 118 3.26 -6.83 -11.32
C ALA A 118 2.43 -5.94 -12.25
N GLU A 119 1.13 -6.18 -12.38
CA GLU A 119 0.20 -5.33 -13.14
C GLU A 119 0.12 -3.92 -12.55
N ILE A 120 0.01 -3.81 -11.22
CA ILE A 120 0.03 -2.51 -10.52
C ILE A 120 1.36 -1.79 -10.76
N SER A 121 2.48 -2.51 -10.66
CA SER A 121 3.81 -1.94 -10.92
C SER A 121 3.96 -1.45 -12.36
N ALA A 122 3.41 -2.19 -13.34
CA ALA A 122 3.40 -1.78 -14.74
C ALA A 122 2.47 -0.57 -14.99
N GLY A 123 1.31 -0.52 -14.33
CA GLY A 123 0.39 0.61 -14.41
C GLY A 123 1.01 1.92 -13.90
N LEU A 124 1.71 1.87 -12.77
CA LEU A 124 2.47 3.02 -12.25
C LEU A 124 3.58 3.47 -13.21
N ALA A 125 4.27 2.53 -13.85
CA ALA A 125 5.33 2.88 -14.80
C ALA A 125 4.77 3.53 -16.08
N ALA A 126 3.60 3.10 -16.56
CA ALA A 126 2.96 3.63 -17.74
C ALA A 126 2.43 5.06 -17.54
N ASP A 127 1.96 5.40 -16.34
CA ASP A 127 1.47 6.76 -16.02
C ASP A 127 2.62 7.78 -16.02
N ALA A 128 3.81 7.38 -15.54
CA ALA A 128 5.00 8.24 -15.49
C ALA A 128 5.58 8.63 -16.87
N GLU A 129 5.15 7.97 -17.97
CA GLU A 129 5.60 8.27 -19.33
C GLU A 129 4.72 9.30 -20.07
N VAL A 130 3.58 9.70 -19.48
CA VAL A 130 2.58 10.61 -20.07
C VAL A 130 2.78 12.05 -19.59
#